data_AF-A0AAD3ZEX8-F1
#
_entry.id   AF-A0AAD3ZEX8-F1
#
_cell.length_a   1.000
_cell.length_b   1.000
_cell.length_c   1.000
_cell.angle_alpha   90.00
_cell.angle_beta   90.00
_cell.angle_gamma   90.00
#
_symmetry.space_group_name_H-M   'P 1'
#
loop_
_entity.id
_entity.type
_entity.pdbx_description
1 polymer ?
#
loop_
_entity_poly.entity_id
_entity_poly.type
_entity_poly.pdbx_seq_one_letter_code
_entity_poly.pdbx_strand_id
1 'polypeptide(L)'
;MLKLKKRGFILTLIVVILLLSGLIGTAFAQGIGEQGGDMMVPAEKSINDDYFAMGETVTVKGRITGDMFATGNNIATEGNIEGDIIALGRQIDAGGSVGGNVR
;
A
#
# COMPACT_ATOMS: atom_id res chain seq x y z
N MET A 1 -0.93 27.99 -28.58
CA MET A 1 -1.32 26.73 -29.27
C MET A 1 -0.81 25.43 -28.60
N LEU A 2 -0.44 25.44 -27.30
CA LEU A 2 0.24 24.32 -26.61
C LEU A 2 -0.64 23.51 -25.61
N LYS A 3 -1.98 23.69 -25.63
CA LYS A 3 -2.89 22.98 -24.70
C LYS A 3 -3.51 21.69 -25.28
N LEU A 4 -3.56 21.57 -26.62
CA LEU A 4 -4.11 20.39 -27.31
C LEU A 4 -3.16 19.18 -27.29
N LYS A 5 -1.84 19.40 -27.46
CA LYS A 5 -0.84 18.32 -27.42
C LYS A 5 -0.74 17.61 -26.06
N LYS A 6 -0.93 18.34 -24.96
CA LYS A 6 -0.87 17.76 -23.59
C LYS A 6 -2.04 16.81 -23.32
N ARG A 7 -3.23 17.12 -23.82
CA ARG A 7 -4.42 16.27 -23.69
C ARG A 7 -4.29 14.99 -24.52
N GLY A 8 -3.77 15.10 -25.74
CA GLY A 8 -3.43 13.94 -26.57
C GLY A 8 -2.38 13.03 -25.92
N PHE A 9 -1.32 13.63 -25.36
CA PHE A 9 -0.28 12.90 -24.64
C PHE A 9 -0.81 12.15 -23.41
N ILE A 10 -1.69 12.79 -22.62
CA ILE A 10 -2.33 12.15 -21.46
C ILE A 10 -3.22 10.99 -21.89
N LEU A 11 -4.01 11.15 -22.96
CA LEU A 11 -4.84 10.08 -23.50
C LEU A 11 -4.00 8.91 -24.02
N THR A 12 -2.90 9.18 -24.72
CA THR A 12 -1.95 8.14 -25.16
C THR A 12 -1.33 7.42 -23.96
N LEU A 13 -0.94 8.14 -22.91
CA LEU A 13 -0.37 7.55 -21.71
C LEU A 13 -1.37 6.62 -20.99
N ILE A 14 -2.64 7.03 -20.88
CA ILE A 14 -3.71 6.22 -20.30
C ILE A 14 -3.95 4.95 -21.11
N VAL A 15 -3.98 5.05 -22.45
CA VAL A 15 -4.16 3.88 -23.33
C VAL A 15 -2.97 2.92 -23.23
N VAL A 16 -1.74 3.44 -23.13
CA VAL A 16 -0.54 2.60 -22.94
C VAL A 16 -0.58 1.87 -21.59
N ILE A 17 -0.99 2.56 -20.51
CA ILE A 17 -1.14 1.93 -19.18
C ILE A 17 -2.22 0.84 -19.20
N LEU A 18 -3.36 1.08 -19.88
CA LEU A 18 -4.42 0.09 -20.04
C LEU A 18 -3.97 -1.12 -20.87
N LEU A 19 -3.20 -0.91 -21.94
CA LEU A 19 -2.66 -2.01 -22.74
C LEU A 19 -1.59 -2.82 -22.01
N LEU A 20 -0.77 -2.17 -21.17
CA LEU A 20 0.23 -2.84 -20.33
C LEU A 20 -0.40 -3.60 -19.15
N SER A 21 -1.60 -3.22 -18.70
CA SER A 21 -2.31 -3.90 -17.61
C SER A 21 -2.73 -5.34 -17.98
N GLY A 22 -2.83 -5.66 -19.27
CA GLY A 22 -3.13 -7.01 -19.76
C GLY A 22 -1.95 -8.00 -19.74
N LEU A 23 -0.74 -7.54 -19.38
CA LEU A 23 0.47 -8.39 -19.31
C LEU A 23 0.77 -8.93 -17.91
N ILE A 24 -0.05 -8.59 -16.91
CA ILE A 24 0.07 -9.18 -15.57
C ILE A 24 -0.60 -10.56 -15.63
N GLY A 25 0.20 -11.56 -16.03
CA GLY A 25 -0.20 -12.97 -16.03
C GLY A 25 -0.75 -13.37 -14.68
N THR A 26 -1.95 -13.92 -14.67
CA THR A 26 -2.62 -14.43 -13.47
C THR A 26 -1.95 -15.72 -13.01
N ALA A 27 -0.89 -15.60 -12.23
CA ALA A 27 -0.41 -16.68 -11.38
C ALA A 27 -1.34 -16.80 -10.16
N PHE A 28 -2.48 -17.45 -10.36
CA PHE A 28 -3.31 -17.90 -9.24
C PHE A 28 -2.61 -19.07 -8.54
N ALA A 29 -2.01 -18.79 -7.38
CA ALA A 29 -1.65 -19.82 -6.41
C ALA A 29 -1.98 -19.33 -5.00
N GLN A 30 -3.14 -19.81 -4.53
CA GLN A 30 -3.57 -19.92 -3.13
C GLN A 30 -3.85 -18.64 -2.35
N GLY A 31 -5.15 -18.37 -2.18
CA GLY A 31 -5.68 -17.38 -1.25
C GLY A 31 -6.96 -16.77 -1.80
N ILE A 32 -8.09 -17.45 -1.64
CA ILE A 32 -9.40 -16.80 -1.68
C ILE A 32 -9.48 -15.93 -0.42
N GLY A 33 -8.89 -14.74 -0.50
CA GLY A 33 -9.25 -13.59 0.32
C GLY A 33 -10.20 -12.75 -0.52
N GLU A 34 -11.38 -12.50 0.02
CA GLU A 34 -12.45 -11.74 -0.60
C GLU A 34 -11.96 -10.38 -1.12
N GLN A 35 -12.69 -9.85 -2.10
CA GLN A 35 -12.46 -8.51 -2.63
C GLN A 35 -12.47 -7.50 -1.47
N GLY A 36 -11.31 -6.92 -1.15
CA GLY A 36 -11.16 -5.93 -0.07
C GLY A 36 -10.72 -6.46 1.31
N GLY A 37 -10.14 -7.67 1.38
CA GLY A 37 -9.75 -8.31 2.64
C GLY A 37 -8.74 -7.55 3.50
N ASP A 38 -8.75 -7.88 4.79
CA ASP A 38 -7.83 -7.35 5.81
C ASP A 38 -6.36 -7.68 5.48
N MET A 39 -5.50 -6.68 5.59
CA MET A 39 -4.06 -6.81 5.43
C MET A 39 -3.40 -7.02 6.79
N MET A 40 -2.57 -8.06 6.92
CA MET A 40 -1.87 -8.34 8.17
C MET A 40 -0.39 -8.67 7.96
N VAL A 41 0.47 -8.01 8.72
CA VAL A 41 1.88 -8.40 8.92
C VAL A 41 2.00 -9.00 10.32
N PRO A 42 2.16 -10.33 10.47
CA PRO A 42 2.27 -10.98 11.78
C PRO A 42 3.61 -10.64 12.46
N ALA A 43 3.68 -10.83 13.77
CA ALA A 43 4.79 -10.38 14.61
C ALA A 43 6.14 -11.02 14.23
N GLU A 44 6.13 -12.23 13.69
CA GLU A 44 7.31 -13.00 13.31
C GLU A 44 7.87 -12.58 11.95
N LYS A 45 7.15 -11.72 11.22
CA LYS A 45 7.52 -11.29 9.87
C LYS A 45 8.30 -9.98 9.92
N SER A 46 9.43 -9.95 9.20
CA SER A 46 10.17 -8.73 8.89
C SER A 46 10.06 -8.43 7.40
N ILE A 47 9.71 -7.20 7.07
CA ILE A 47 9.75 -6.65 5.71
C ILE A 47 10.97 -5.76 5.65
N ASN A 48 11.97 -6.17 4.87
CA ASN A 48 13.25 -5.49 4.76
C ASN A 48 13.24 -4.46 3.60
N ASP A 49 12.15 -3.69 3.50
CA ASP A 49 11.89 -2.67 2.49
C ASP A 49 10.70 -1.80 2.94
N ASP A 50 10.26 -0.88 2.09
CA ASP A 50 9.01 -0.14 2.25
C ASP A 50 7.79 -1.07 2.14
N TYR A 51 6.73 -0.77 2.90
CA TYR A 51 5.50 -1.54 2.93
C TYR A 51 4.31 -0.75 2.42
N PHE A 52 3.61 -1.30 1.41
CA PHE A 52 2.40 -0.72 0.84
C PHE A 52 1.20 -1.62 1.11
N ALA A 53 0.16 -1.07 1.74
CA ALA A 53 -1.05 -1.80 2.09
C ALA A 53 -2.32 -1.01 1.76
N MET A 54 -3.30 -1.70 1.18
CA MET A 54 -4.63 -1.19 0.93
C MET A 54 -5.65 -2.28 1.24
N GLY A 55 -6.52 -2.04 2.21
CA GLY A 55 -7.55 -2.98 2.65
C GLY A 55 -8.57 -2.31 3.55
N GLU A 56 -9.65 -3.00 3.91
CA GLU A 56 -10.60 -2.46 4.89
C GLU A 56 -9.93 -2.28 6.25
N THR A 57 -9.19 -3.30 6.71
CA THR A 57 -8.31 -3.22 7.88
C THR A 57 -6.86 -3.45 7.47
N VAL A 58 -5.93 -2.69 8.06
CA VAL A 58 -4.48 -2.92 7.95
C VAL A 58 -3.90 -3.07 9.34
N THR A 59 -3.31 -4.23 9.65
CA THR A 59 -2.68 -4.51 10.95
C THR A 59 -1.21 -4.89 10.76
N VAL A 60 -0.30 -4.15 11.39
CA VAL A 60 1.14 -4.43 11.34
C VAL A 60 1.66 -4.72 12.74
N LYS A 61 1.96 -6.00 13.02
CA LYS A 61 2.60 -6.45 14.28
C LYS A 61 4.09 -6.74 14.10
N GLY A 62 4.51 -7.03 12.87
CA GLY A 62 5.90 -7.33 12.52
C GLY A 62 6.80 -6.11 12.36
N ARG A 63 8.02 -6.33 11.87
CA ARG A 63 9.02 -5.28 11.62
C ARG A 63 8.97 -4.80 10.16
N ILE A 64 9.09 -3.49 9.95
CA ILE A 64 9.30 -2.87 8.64
C ILE A 64 10.58 -2.01 8.75
N THR A 65 11.57 -2.28 7.91
CA THR A 65 12.84 -1.54 7.94
C THR A 65 12.78 -0.22 7.16
N GLY A 66 11.81 -0.08 6.25
CA GLY A 66 11.56 1.13 5.48
C GLY A 66 10.36 1.92 5.97
N ASP A 67 9.73 2.65 5.05
CA ASP A 67 8.52 3.43 5.28
C ASP A 67 7.25 2.56 5.15
N MET A 68 6.17 2.95 5.80
CA MET A 68 4.85 2.33 5.67
C MET A 68 3.86 3.28 4.98
N PHE A 69 3.25 2.81 3.91
CA PHE A 69 2.15 3.48 3.21
C PHE A 69 0.89 2.63 3.34
N ALA A 70 -0.13 3.13 4.05
CA ALA A 70 -1.34 2.37 4.31
C ALA A 70 -2.61 3.18 4.04
N THR A 71 -3.60 2.52 3.44
CA THR A 71 -4.95 3.08 3.30
C THR A 71 -6.00 2.04 3.69
N GLY A 72 -7.00 2.46 4.47
CA GLY A 72 -8.06 1.58 4.95
C GLY A 72 -9.02 2.25 5.92
N ASN A 73 -10.11 1.56 6.29
CA ASN A 73 -11.01 2.08 7.33
C ASN A 73 -10.31 2.07 8.69
N ASN A 74 -9.69 0.95 9.05
CA ASN A 74 -8.94 0.78 10.30
C ASN A 74 -7.48 0.44 10.01
N ILE A 75 -6.56 1.23 10.56
CA ILE A 75 -5.13 0.99 10.46
C ILE A 75 -4.58 0.88 11.89
N ALA A 76 -3.88 -0.21 12.20
CA ALA A 76 -3.26 -0.44 13.49
C ALA A 76 -1.81 -0.90 13.31
N THR A 77 -0.87 -0.22 13.96
CA THR A 77 0.54 -0.62 14.01
C THR A 77 0.94 -0.91 15.45
N GLU A 78 1.35 -2.15 15.71
CA GLU A 78 1.85 -2.63 17.00
C GLU A 78 3.35 -2.99 16.91
N GLY A 79 3.86 -3.18 15.68
CA GLY A 79 5.24 -3.56 15.40
C GLY A 79 6.23 -2.40 15.34
N ASN A 80 7.46 -2.68 14.90
CA ASN A 80 8.51 -1.67 14.74
C ASN A 80 8.60 -1.22 13.27
N ILE A 81 8.43 0.07 13.03
CA ILE A 81 8.57 0.71 11.71
C ILE A 81 9.75 1.67 11.83
N GLU A 82 10.85 1.38 11.13
CA GLU A 82 12.07 2.19 11.24
C GLU A 82 11.98 3.52 10.50
N GLY A 83 11.15 3.60 9.46
CA GLY A 83 10.90 4.80 8.67
C GLY A 83 9.68 5.62 9.12
N ASP A 84 9.10 6.33 8.15
CA ASP A 84 7.87 7.11 8.30
C ASP A 84 6.62 6.22 8.13
N ILE A 85 5.51 6.62 8.75
CA ILE A 85 4.16 6.11 8.46
C ILE A 85 3.39 7.19 7.71
N ILE A 86 2.86 6.83 6.54
CA ILE A 86 1.92 7.63 5.76
C ILE A 86 0.61 6.84 5.71
N ALA A 87 -0.41 7.32 6.40
CA ALA A 87 -1.65 6.58 6.57
C ALA A 87 -2.89 7.42 6.24
N LEU A 88 -3.82 6.83 5.49
CA LEU A 88 -5.13 7.42 5.21
C LEU A 88 -6.23 6.46 5.66
N GLY A 89 -6.96 6.83 6.71
CA GLY A 89 -8.05 6.00 7.20
C GLY A 89 -9.02 6.69 8.14
N ARG A 90 -10.10 5.98 8.48
CA ARG A 90 -11.12 6.49 9.42
C ARG A 90 -10.63 6.42 10.86
N GLN A 91 -9.92 5.36 11.19
CA GLN A 91 -9.26 5.16 12.48
C GLN A 91 -7.83 4.69 12.24
N ILE A 92 -6.88 5.38 12.87
CA ILE A 92 -5.45 5.08 12.79
C ILE A 92 -4.92 4.98 14.22
N ASP A 93 -4.37 3.84 14.56
CA ASP A 93 -3.66 3.58 15.82
C ASP A 93 -2.19 3.26 15.50
N ALA A 94 -1.28 4.08 16.01
CA ALA A 94 0.16 3.92 15.85
C ALA A 94 0.81 3.62 17.21
N GLY A 95 0.51 2.43 17.75
CA GLY A 95 0.95 1.99 19.08
C GLY A 95 2.35 1.37 19.13
N GLY A 96 2.90 1.02 17.96
CA GLY A 96 4.25 0.49 17.80
C GLY A 96 5.36 1.56 17.85
N SER A 97 6.60 1.12 17.66
CA SER A 97 7.74 2.03 17.54
C SER A 97 7.82 2.60 16.12
N VAL A 98 7.97 3.91 15.99
CA VAL A 98 8.13 4.62 14.72
C VAL A 98 9.43 5.41 14.77
N GLY A 99 10.38 5.08 13.89
CA GLY A 99 11.68 5.76 13.83
C GLY A 99 11.60 7.14 13.17
N GLY A 100 10.64 7.33 12.27
CA GLY A 100 10.35 8.58 11.59
C GLY A 100 9.11 9.30 12.11
N ASN A 101 8.35 9.88 11.19
CA ASN A 101 7.13 10.65 11.44
C ASN A 101 5.89 9.84 11.10
N VAL A 102 4.77 10.17 11.75
CA VAL A 102 3.43 9.71 11.36
C VAL A 102 2.73 10.87 10.64
N ARG A 103 2.23 10.62 9.43
CA ARG A 103 1.62 11.61 8.53
C ARG A 103 0.28 11.16 7.99
#